data_AF-A0A2T3G0U8-F1
#
_entry.id   AF-A0A2T3G0U8-F1
#
_cell.length_a   1.000
_cell.length_b   1.000
_cell.length_c   1.000
_cell.angle_alpha   90.00
_cell.angle_beta   90.00
_cell.angle_gamma   90.00
#
_symmetry.space_group_name_H-M   'P 1'
#
loop_
_entity.id
_entity.type
_entity.pdbx_description
1 polymer ?
#
loop_
_entity_poly.entity_id
_entity_poly.type
_entity_poly.pdbx_seq_one_letter_code
_entity_poly.pdbx_strand_id
1 'polypeptide(L)'
;MSTKVRVNLREMYPKYYNQDCFVEVDQDVYETMNKYDHIDAAYKRKVDYHKGYFSLDRSPFLELEKEGFDVNENLLLKELISFIKLTIKDLPVKEKERILKKYVQCKTLESIAIEENCSMPAVYYSIKIILEKIKEVLIKNGYDIND
;
A
#
# COMPACT_ATOMS: atom_id res chain seq x y z
N MET A 1 -39.30 35.74 10.22
CA MET A 1 -39.77 35.00 9.03
C MET A 1 -38.59 34.18 8.55
N SER A 2 -38.71 32.85 8.46
CA SER A 2 -37.65 32.02 7.90
C SER A 2 -37.52 32.34 6.41
N THR A 3 -36.33 32.73 5.97
CA THR A 3 -36.06 32.97 4.55
C THR A 3 -36.05 31.62 3.85
N LYS A 4 -36.89 31.43 2.83
CA LYS A 4 -36.95 30.19 2.07
C LYS A 4 -36.13 30.31 0.79
N VAL A 5 -35.38 29.26 0.49
CA VAL A 5 -34.55 29.12 -0.72
C VAL A 5 -35.17 28.03 -1.58
N ARG A 6 -35.25 28.30 -2.88
CA ARG A 6 -35.69 27.31 -3.87
C ARG A 6 -34.48 26.50 -4.33
N VAL A 7 -34.52 25.19 -4.10
CA VAL A 7 -33.41 24.25 -4.40
C VAL A 7 -33.87 23.23 -5.44
N ASN A 8 -32.98 22.84 -6.36
CA ASN A 8 -33.23 21.79 -7.34
C ASN A 8 -32.65 20.45 -6.86
N LEU A 9 -33.51 19.46 -6.62
CA LEU A 9 -33.10 18.14 -6.15
C LEU A 9 -32.35 17.33 -7.21
N ARG A 10 -32.51 17.64 -8.51
CA ARG A 10 -31.71 17.00 -9.57
C ARG A 10 -30.24 17.34 -9.48
N GLU A 11 -29.90 18.58 -9.11
CA GLU A 11 -28.52 19.02 -8.99
C GLU A 11 -27.82 18.39 -7.79
N MET A 12 -28.53 18.28 -6.66
CA MET A 12 -27.97 17.69 -5.44
C MET A 12 -27.94 16.16 -5.46
N TYR A 13 -29.00 15.54 -6.00
CA TYR A 13 -29.19 14.09 -5.99
C TYR A 13 -29.51 13.56 -7.40
N PRO A 14 -28.59 13.74 -8.38
CA PRO A 14 -28.83 13.38 -9.79
C PRO A 14 -29.07 11.89 -10.00
N LYS A 15 -28.64 11.04 -9.06
CA LYS A 15 -28.88 9.59 -9.09
C LYS A 15 -30.34 9.22 -8.84
N TYR A 16 -31.08 10.05 -8.10
CA TYR A 16 -32.46 9.76 -7.67
C TYR A 16 -33.49 10.60 -8.41
N TYR A 17 -33.11 11.78 -8.90
CA TYR A 17 -33.98 12.70 -9.64
C TYR A 17 -33.46 12.90 -11.06
N ASN A 18 -34.18 12.35 -12.05
CA ASN A 18 -33.80 12.45 -13.47
C ASN A 18 -34.38 13.70 -14.16
N GLN A 19 -35.24 14.46 -13.48
CA GLN A 19 -35.90 15.66 -13.97
C GLN A 19 -35.82 16.77 -12.91
N ASP A 20 -35.91 18.02 -13.35
CA ASP A 20 -35.87 19.17 -12.44
C ASP A 20 -37.03 19.10 -11.42
N CYS A 21 -36.67 19.06 -10.14
CA CYS A 21 -37.62 18.99 -9.04
C CYS A 21 -37.24 20.06 -8.02
N PHE A 22 -38.06 21.11 -7.94
CA PHE A 22 -37.78 22.24 -7.07
C PHE A 22 -38.52 22.11 -5.75
N VAL A 23 -37.81 22.31 -4.64
CA VAL A 23 -38.37 22.32 -3.29
C VAL A 23 -37.96 23.61 -2.60
N GLU A 24 -38.86 24.17 -1.80
CA GLU A 24 -38.54 25.28 -0.91
C GLU A 24 -38.01 24.75 0.41
N VAL A 25 -36.81 25.20 0.77
CA VAL A 25 -36.10 24.77 1.97
C VAL A 25 -35.75 26.02 2.77
N ASP A 26 -35.78 25.94 4.10
CA ASP A 26 -35.34 27.05 4.95
C ASP A 26 -33.84 27.35 4.73
N GLN A 27 -33.47 28.62 4.83
CA GLN A 27 -32.10 29.10 4.63
C GLN A 27 -31.09 28.33 5.50
N ASP A 28 -31.41 28.11 6.78
CA ASP A 28 -30.54 27.42 7.72
C ASP A 28 -30.23 25.98 7.29
N VAL A 29 -31.22 25.32 6.70
CA VAL A 29 -31.08 23.94 6.17
C VAL A 29 -30.25 23.97 4.88
N TYR A 30 -30.50 24.93 3.99
CA TYR A 30 -29.69 25.10 2.77
C TYR A 30 -28.22 25.37 3.08
N GLU A 31 -27.93 26.26 4.03
CA GLU A 31 -26.55 26.57 4.46
C GLU A 31 -25.86 25.35 5.08
N THR A 32 -26.59 24.57 5.87
CA THR A 32 -26.08 23.34 6.45
C THR A 32 -25.71 22.33 5.36
N MET A 33 -26.58 22.12 4.37
CA MET A 33 -26.32 21.22 3.24
C MET A 33 -25.09 21.68 2.44
N ASN A 34 -25.03 22.96 2.06
CA ASN A 34 -23.93 23.52 1.28
C ASN A 34 -22.58 23.42 2.02
N LYS A 35 -22.59 23.54 3.35
CA LYS A 35 -21.39 23.34 4.17
C LYS A 35 -20.85 21.91 4.03
N TYR A 36 -21.72 20.89 4.07
CA TYR A 36 -21.29 19.50 3.89
C TYR A 36 -20.80 19.22 2.47
N ASP A 37 -21.45 19.76 1.44
CA ASP A 37 -20.98 19.64 0.05
C ASP A 37 -19.56 20.21 -0.12
N HIS A 38 -19.27 21.35 0.51
CA HIS A 38 -17.93 21.93 0.50
C HIS A 38 -16.89 21.06 1.24
N ILE A 39 -17.28 20.45 2.37
CA ILE A 39 -16.41 19.53 3.12
C ILE A 39 -16.11 18.28 2.28
N ASP A 40 -17.13 17.67 1.67
CA ASP A 40 -16.97 16.49 0.83
C ASP A 40 -16.13 16.79 -0.42
N ALA A 41 -16.34 17.94 -1.06
CA ALA A 41 -15.51 18.38 -2.17
C ALA A 41 -14.05 18.61 -1.76
N ALA A 42 -13.80 19.21 -0.59
CA ALA A 42 -12.45 19.38 -0.06
C ALA A 42 -11.79 18.03 0.27
N TYR A 43 -12.53 17.11 0.89
CA TYR A 43 -12.07 15.76 1.19
C TYR A 43 -11.71 15.00 -0.09
N LYS A 44 -12.59 15.03 -1.10
CA LYS A 44 -12.35 14.39 -2.40
C LYS A 44 -11.09 14.94 -3.07
N ARG A 45 -10.88 16.26 -3.08
CA ARG A 45 -9.64 16.87 -3.59
C ARG A 45 -8.40 16.40 -2.83
N LYS A 46 -8.49 16.28 -1.50
CA LYS A 46 -7.39 15.76 -0.66
C LYS A 46 -7.05 14.32 -1.02
N VAL A 47 -8.07 13.47 -1.17
CA VAL A 47 -7.91 12.07 -1.59
C VAL A 47 -7.32 11.99 -3.00
N ASP A 48 -7.82 12.79 -3.95
CA ASP A 48 -7.35 12.80 -5.33
C ASP A 48 -5.90 13.30 -5.48
N TYR A 49 -5.49 14.26 -4.65
CA TYR A 49 -4.11 14.75 -4.64
C TYR A 49 -3.16 13.76 -3.93
N HIS A 50 -3.63 13.11 -2.86
CA HIS A 50 -2.85 12.17 -2.07
C HIS A 50 -3.28 10.71 -2.29
N LYS A 51 -3.53 10.31 -3.54
CA LYS A 51 -4.09 8.98 -3.86
C LYS A 51 -3.33 7.83 -3.21
N GLY A 52 -2.00 7.88 -3.16
CA GLY A 52 -1.18 6.84 -2.53
C GLY A 52 -1.39 6.69 -1.01
N TYR A 53 -1.83 7.74 -0.31
CA TYR A 53 -2.11 7.68 1.14
C TYR A 53 -3.49 7.09 1.45
N PHE A 54 -4.46 7.26 0.55
CA PHE A 54 -5.86 6.84 0.74
C PHE A 54 -6.26 5.62 -0.10
N SER A 55 -5.37 5.12 -0.98
CA SER A 55 -5.60 3.92 -1.77
C SER A 55 -5.60 2.67 -0.90
N LEU A 56 -6.45 1.69 -1.24
CA LEU A 56 -6.39 0.35 -0.63
C LEU A 56 -5.04 -0.34 -0.89
N ASP A 57 -4.43 -0.05 -2.04
CA ASP A 57 -3.09 -0.53 -2.42
C ASP A 57 -1.96 0.36 -1.84
N ARG A 58 -2.22 1.03 -0.70
CA ARG A 58 -1.21 1.86 -0.03
C ARG A 58 0.03 1.00 0.26
N SER A 59 1.16 1.36 -0.36
CA SER A 59 2.46 0.78 0.00
C SER A 59 2.76 1.08 1.47
N PRO A 60 3.09 0.07 2.30
CA PRO A 60 3.56 0.29 3.66
C PRO A 60 4.76 1.24 3.75
N PHE A 61 5.51 1.41 2.65
CA PHE A 61 6.75 2.18 2.58
C PHE A 61 6.56 3.61 2.05
N LEU A 62 5.33 4.06 1.78
CA LEU A 62 5.06 5.41 1.23
C LEU A 62 5.56 6.54 2.15
N GLU A 63 5.64 6.31 3.46
CA GLU A 63 6.16 7.27 4.44
C GLU A 63 7.69 7.40 4.32
N LEU A 64 8.39 6.29 4.01
CA LEU A 64 9.84 6.24 3.82
C LEU A 64 10.30 6.92 2.52
N GLU A 65 9.41 7.11 1.53
CA GLU A 65 9.72 7.91 0.33
C GLU A 65 9.69 9.41 0.61
N LYS A 66 8.97 9.85 1.65
CA LYS A 66 8.75 11.26 1.94
C LYS A 66 9.88 11.87 2.76
N GLU A 67 10.45 11.09 3.67
CA GLU A 67 11.70 11.41 4.35
C GLU A 67 12.82 10.82 3.48
N GLY A 68 13.88 11.58 3.21
CA GLY A 68 15.02 11.08 2.43
C GLY A 68 15.76 9.97 3.16
N PHE A 69 15.16 8.78 3.21
CA PHE A 69 15.64 7.64 3.96
C PHE A 69 16.90 7.09 3.31
N ASP A 70 18.05 7.54 3.78
CA ASP A 70 19.31 6.95 3.41
C ASP A 70 19.55 5.73 4.30
N VAL A 71 19.46 4.55 3.70
CA VAL A 71 19.87 3.29 4.31
C VAL A 71 21.33 3.39 4.81
N ASN A 72 22.16 4.25 4.21
CA ASN A 72 23.52 4.48 4.67
C ASN A 72 23.64 5.32 5.95
N GLU A 73 22.61 6.02 6.37
CA GLU A 73 22.63 6.78 7.62
C GLU A 73 22.15 5.93 8.80
N ASN A 74 21.39 4.86 8.52
CA ASN A 74 20.85 3.97 9.54
C ASN A 74 21.77 2.76 9.81
N LEU A 75 22.52 2.82 10.91
CA LEU A 75 23.47 1.77 11.32
C LEU A 75 22.81 0.40 11.49
N LEU A 76 21.63 0.34 12.12
CA LEU A 76 20.92 -0.92 12.38
C LEU A 76 20.50 -1.61 11.08
N LEU A 77 20.06 -0.83 10.09
CA LEU A 77 19.69 -1.36 8.78
C LEU A 77 20.91 -1.81 7.98
N LYS A 78 22.04 -1.11 8.07
CA LYS A 78 23.29 -1.59 7.47
C LYS A 78 23.70 -2.94 8.03
N GLU A 79 23.66 -3.10 9.34
CA GLU A 79 24.00 -4.36 10.02
C GLU A 79 23.05 -5.48 9.58
N LEU A 80 21.75 -5.22 9.57
CA LEU A 80 20.74 -6.15 9.09
C LEU A 80 21.00 -6.60 7.64
N ILE A 81 21.24 -5.65 6.73
CA ILE A 81 21.56 -5.92 5.33
C ILE A 81 22.86 -6.70 5.22
N SER A 82 23.86 -6.41 6.06
CA SER A 82 25.13 -7.13 6.09
C SER A 82 24.92 -8.60 6.44
N PHE A 83 24.13 -8.90 7.48
CA PHE A 83 23.83 -10.28 7.88
C PHE A 83 23.06 -11.04 6.78
N ILE A 84 22.09 -10.40 6.14
CA ILE A 84 21.37 -10.99 5.01
C ILE A 84 22.32 -11.26 3.85
N LYS A 85 23.20 -10.32 3.49
CA LYS A 85 24.20 -10.49 2.42
C LYS A 85 25.15 -11.64 2.70
N LEU A 86 25.64 -11.78 3.94
CA LEU A 86 26.49 -12.90 4.35
C LEU A 86 25.74 -14.23 4.21
N THR A 87 24.50 -14.29 4.70
CA THR A 87 23.67 -15.50 4.60
C THR A 87 23.43 -15.89 3.14
N ILE A 88 23.11 -14.92 2.28
CA ILE A 88 22.90 -15.18 0.85
C ILE A 88 24.21 -15.61 0.17
N LYS A 89 25.37 -15.08 0.57
CA LYS A 89 26.67 -15.41 -0.05
C LYS A 89 26.99 -16.91 0.03
N ASP A 90 26.57 -17.59 1.08
CA ASP A 90 26.86 -19.01 1.30
C ASP A 90 25.86 -19.96 0.62
N LEU A 91 24.81 -19.42 -0.01
CA LEU A 91 23.80 -20.23 -0.70
C LEU A 91 24.31 -20.78 -2.05
N PRO A 92 23.81 -21.95 -2.49
CA PRO A 92 23.93 -22.44 -3.86
C PRO A 92 23.47 -21.41 -4.89
N VAL A 93 24.08 -21.41 -6.08
CA VAL A 93 23.78 -20.45 -7.15
C VAL A 93 22.29 -20.41 -7.49
N LYS A 94 21.67 -21.59 -7.62
CA LYS A 94 20.23 -21.70 -7.94
C LYS A 94 19.33 -21.13 -6.85
N GLU A 95 19.71 -21.29 -5.58
CA GLU A 95 18.97 -20.75 -4.44
C GLU A 95 19.05 -19.22 -4.38
N LYS A 96 20.24 -18.65 -4.66
CA LYS A 96 20.43 -17.20 -4.80
C LYS A 96 19.56 -16.62 -5.91
N GLU A 97 19.54 -17.28 -7.07
CA GLU A 97 18.75 -16.84 -8.22
C GLU A 97 17.25 -16.84 -7.91
N ARG A 98 16.74 -17.86 -7.21
CA ARG A 98 15.33 -17.92 -6.79
C ARG A 98 14.96 -16.76 -5.86
N ILE A 99 15.80 -16.43 -4.88
CA ILE A 99 15.59 -15.29 -3.98
C ILE A 99 15.60 -13.97 -4.75
N LEU A 100 16.58 -13.79 -5.65
CA LEU A 100 16.69 -12.59 -6.48
C LEU A 100 15.44 -12.42 -7.36
N LYS A 101 15.02 -13.48 -8.07
CA LYS A 101 13.83 -13.46 -8.91
C LYS A 101 12.56 -13.15 -8.08
N LYS A 102 12.45 -13.71 -6.88
CA LYS A 102 11.26 -13.55 -6.04
C LYS A 102 11.16 -12.15 -5.42
N TYR A 103 12.24 -11.65 -4.82
CA TYR A 103 12.19 -10.45 -3.97
C TYR A 103 12.75 -9.19 -4.62
N VAL A 104 13.62 -9.32 -5.64
CA VAL A 104 14.18 -8.15 -6.36
C VAL A 104 13.49 -7.95 -7.70
N GLN A 105 13.19 -9.03 -8.42
CA GLN A 105 12.48 -8.97 -9.71
C GLN A 105 10.96 -9.15 -9.58
N CYS A 106 10.45 -9.35 -8.37
CA CYS A 106 9.02 -9.50 -8.07
C CYS A 106 8.30 -10.60 -8.89
N LYS A 107 8.99 -11.66 -9.29
CA LYS A 107 8.36 -12.77 -10.04
C LYS A 107 7.48 -13.63 -9.14
N THR A 108 6.42 -14.19 -9.74
CA THR A 108 5.59 -15.19 -9.07
C THR A 108 6.33 -16.53 -8.96
N LEU A 109 5.92 -17.37 -8.00
CA LEU A 109 6.53 -18.70 -7.86
C LEU A 109 6.32 -19.56 -9.11
N GLU A 110 5.17 -19.40 -9.76
CA GLU A 110 4.82 -20.05 -11.03
C GLU A 110 5.75 -19.60 -12.16
N SER A 111 5.97 -18.30 -12.32
CA SER A 111 6.89 -17.76 -13.33
C SER A 111 8.31 -18.30 -13.15
N ILE A 112 8.80 -18.37 -11.92
CA ILE A 112 10.13 -18.93 -11.63
C ILE A 112 10.16 -20.44 -11.95
N ALA A 113 9.11 -21.17 -11.58
CA ALA A 113 9.01 -22.61 -11.82
C ALA A 113 9.01 -22.94 -13.33
N ILE A 114 8.28 -22.16 -14.13
CA ILE A 114 8.24 -22.26 -15.60
C ILE A 114 9.63 -21.98 -16.19
N GLU A 115 10.30 -20.89 -15.78
CA GLU A 115 11.64 -20.56 -16.26
C GLU A 115 12.69 -21.63 -15.97
N GLU A 116 12.59 -22.25 -14.80
CA GLU A 116 13.53 -23.29 -14.35
C GLU A 116 13.14 -24.71 -14.77
N ASN A 117 12.03 -24.87 -15.51
CA ASN A 117 11.45 -26.16 -15.87
C ASN A 117 11.29 -27.10 -14.66
N CYS A 118 10.74 -26.58 -13.56
CA CYS A 118 10.54 -27.34 -12.32
C CYS A 118 9.14 -27.12 -11.75
N SER A 119 8.79 -27.85 -10.69
CA SER A 119 7.48 -27.71 -10.06
C SER A 119 7.44 -26.51 -9.11
N MET A 120 6.30 -25.82 -9.04
CA MET A 120 6.09 -24.70 -8.12
C MET A 120 6.40 -25.06 -6.65
N PRO A 121 6.02 -26.24 -6.12
CA PRO A 121 6.41 -26.64 -4.76
C PRO A 121 7.93 -26.69 -4.55
N ALA A 122 8.70 -27.11 -5.55
CA ALA A 122 10.17 -27.16 -5.44
C ALA A 122 10.79 -25.77 -5.30
N VAL A 123 10.21 -24.75 -5.97
CA VAL A 123 10.61 -23.35 -5.80
C VAL A 123 10.20 -22.85 -4.41
N TYR A 124 8.96 -23.12 -4.00
CA TYR A 124 8.43 -22.70 -2.71
C TYR A 124 9.28 -23.23 -1.54
N TYR A 125 9.52 -24.54 -1.46
CA TYR A 125 10.29 -25.14 -0.36
C TYR A 125 11.73 -24.65 -0.33
N SER A 126 12.34 -24.48 -1.50
CA SER A 126 13.70 -23.92 -1.61
C SER A 126 13.77 -22.50 -1.02
N ILE A 127 12.83 -21.62 -1.39
CA ILE A 127 12.76 -20.26 -0.83
C ILE A 127 12.47 -20.31 0.67
N LYS A 128 11.52 -21.14 1.12
CA LYS A 128 11.15 -21.27 2.54
C LYS A 128 12.36 -21.65 3.40
N ILE A 129 13.14 -22.66 2.99
CA ILE A 129 14.34 -23.09 3.72
C ILE A 129 15.35 -21.95 3.84
N ILE A 130 15.53 -21.16 2.79
CA ILE A 130 16.45 -20.01 2.82
C ILE A 130 15.96 -18.95 3.81
N LEU A 131 14.65 -18.65 3.82
CA LEU A 131 14.08 -17.67 4.74
C LEU A 131 14.22 -18.11 6.20
N GLU A 132 14.05 -19.41 6.49
CA GLU A 132 14.29 -19.94 7.84
C GLU A 132 15.77 -19.78 8.25
N LYS A 133 16.72 -20.04 7.35
CA LYS A 133 18.15 -19.79 7.62
C LYS A 133 18.44 -18.33 7.93
N ILE A 134 17.86 -17.41 7.15
CA ILE A 134 17.99 -15.97 7.40
C ILE A 134 17.39 -15.63 8.76
N LYS A 135 16.21 -16.16 9.09
CA LYS A 135 15.55 -15.98 10.37
C LYS A 135 16.44 -16.43 11.54
N GLU A 136 17.04 -17.61 11.45
CA GLU A 136 17.97 -18.13 12.46
C GLU A 136 19.19 -17.23 12.66
N VAL A 137 19.80 -16.75 11.57
CA VAL A 137 20.95 -15.82 11.64
C VAL A 137 20.55 -14.53 12.33
N LEU A 138 19.37 -13.98 12.01
CA LEU A 138 18.90 -12.74 12.61
C LEU A 138 18.58 -12.90 14.10
N ILE A 139 17.91 -13.98 14.51
CA ILE A 139 17.64 -14.30 15.93
C ILE A 139 18.96 -14.43 16.70
N LYS A 140 19.96 -15.12 16.13
CA LYS A 140 21.28 -15.27 16.76
C LYS A 140 21.98 -13.92 16.98
N ASN A 141 21.71 -12.92 16.15
CA ASN A 141 22.25 -11.57 16.28
C ASN A 141 21.33 -10.63 17.08
N GLY A 142 20.31 -11.14 17.76
CA GLY A 142 19.49 -10.37 18.72
C GLY A 142 18.28 -9.67 18.12
N TYR A 143 17.89 -9.98 16.87
CA TYR A 143 16.65 -9.46 16.28
C TYR A 143 15.46 -10.35 16.64
N ASP A 144 14.39 -9.76 17.18
CA ASP A 144 13.11 -10.45 17.36
C ASP A 144 12.30 -10.38 16.06
N ILE A 145 11.74 -11.53 15.64
CA ILE A 145 11.06 -11.72 14.35
C ILE A 145 9.64 -12.28 14.60
N ASN A 146 9.13 -12.16 15.83
CA ASN A 146 7.82 -12.68 16.22
C ASN A 146 6.68 -11.63 16.17
N ASP A 147 6.90 -10.48 15.55
CA ASP A 147 5.85 -9.47 15.29
C ASP A 147 5.03 -9.77 14.01
#